data_AF-A0A349E8W3-F1
#
_entry.id   AF-A0A349E8W3-F1
#
_cell.length_a   1.000
_cell.length_b   1.000
_cell.length_c   1.000
_cell.angle_alpha   90.00
_cell.angle_beta   90.00
_cell.angle_gamma   90.00
#
_symmetry.space_group_name_H-M   'P 1'
#
loop_
_entity.id
_entity.type
_entity.pdbx_description
1 polymer ?
#
loop_
_entity_poly.entity_id
_entity_poly.type
_entity_poly.pdbx_seq_one_letter_code
_entity_poly.pdbx_strand_id
1 'polypeptide(L)'
;HSLGGAAVLKAATKIEEITAIATIGAPFNAEHVSKQLDSDLEKISKEGEAEVDLAGRKFKIKKQFVDDIRNQQNDHIAKLRRALLILHSPVDETVNIAEAEKIYQQALHPKSFISLDKADHLLSRAEDSEYVAACISAWASRYLPPAQVTSTAASKVDKGQVLVMEHNKYFARDVQTDNHAWIADEPVSVGGHDLGPDPYEHLLAGLGACTSMTLRMYANHKKLALDDVDVVLSHQRSHAADCEDCEGQSKFVDVIERNITLKGDLTDA
;
A
#
# COMPACT_ATOMS: atom_id res chain seq x y z
N HIS A 1 -9.96 -14.63 -3.48
CA HIS A 1 -9.93 -15.45 -2.25
C HIS A 1 -11.15 -16.34 -2.21
N SER A 2 -11.04 -17.59 -1.72
CA SER A 2 -12.13 -18.57 -1.61
C SER A 2 -12.93 -18.72 -2.92
N LEU A 3 -14.27 -18.73 -2.87
CA LEU A 3 -15.17 -18.71 -4.04
C LEU A 3 -14.83 -17.60 -5.05
N GLY A 4 -14.40 -16.43 -4.56
CA GLY A 4 -13.94 -15.35 -5.43
C GLY A 4 -12.73 -15.74 -6.27
N GLY A 5 -11.88 -16.66 -5.77
CA GLY A 5 -10.78 -17.26 -6.53
C GLY A 5 -11.26 -18.07 -7.75
N ALA A 6 -12.26 -18.93 -7.58
CA ALA A 6 -12.87 -19.66 -8.70
C ALA A 6 -13.56 -18.70 -9.69
N ALA A 7 -14.22 -17.67 -9.17
CA ALA A 7 -14.86 -16.65 -10.01
C ALA A 7 -13.86 -15.88 -10.89
N VAL A 8 -12.71 -15.45 -10.35
CA VAL A 8 -11.69 -14.74 -11.14
C VAL A 8 -11.02 -15.64 -12.18
N LEU A 9 -10.79 -16.91 -11.86
CA LEU A 9 -10.26 -17.88 -12.84
C LEU A 9 -11.20 -18.03 -14.04
N LYS A 10 -12.51 -18.11 -13.81
CA LYS A 10 -13.50 -18.13 -14.90
C LYS A 10 -13.52 -16.81 -15.67
N ALA A 11 -13.64 -15.69 -14.96
CA ALA A 11 -13.77 -14.36 -15.55
C ALA A 11 -12.55 -13.99 -16.40
N ALA A 12 -11.35 -14.43 -16.02
CA ALA A 12 -10.13 -14.08 -16.71
C ALA A 12 -10.04 -14.61 -18.15
N THR A 13 -10.81 -15.62 -18.51
CA THR A 13 -10.92 -16.06 -19.91
C THR A 13 -11.69 -15.09 -20.80
N LYS A 14 -12.40 -14.12 -20.22
CA LYS A 14 -13.25 -13.15 -20.92
C LYS A 14 -12.72 -11.71 -20.87
N ILE A 15 -11.64 -11.46 -20.13
CA ILE A 15 -11.09 -10.12 -19.90
C ILE A 15 -9.65 -10.13 -20.43
N GLU A 16 -9.44 -9.55 -21.61
CA GLU A 16 -8.16 -9.65 -22.31
C GLU A 16 -7.06 -8.86 -21.61
N GLU A 17 -7.42 -7.77 -20.94
CA GLU A 17 -6.54 -6.82 -20.24
C GLU A 17 -5.88 -7.39 -18.99
N ILE A 18 -6.38 -8.51 -18.44
CA ILE A 18 -5.75 -9.17 -17.31
C ILE A 18 -4.38 -9.69 -17.74
N THR A 19 -3.33 -9.35 -17.02
CA THR A 19 -1.96 -9.84 -17.29
C THR A 19 -1.56 -10.98 -16.37
N ALA A 20 -2.02 -10.95 -15.12
CA ALA A 20 -1.68 -11.90 -14.07
C ALA A 20 -2.87 -12.12 -13.12
N ILE A 21 -2.94 -13.31 -12.52
CA ILE A 21 -4.02 -13.73 -11.63
C ILE A 21 -3.40 -14.29 -10.35
N ALA A 22 -3.91 -13.87 -9.20
CA ALA A 22 -3.57 -14.45 -7.90
C ALA A 22 -4.83 -14.99 -7.21
N THR A 23 -4.76 -16.22 -6.71
CA THR A 23 -5.85 -16.86 -5.96
C THR A 23 -5.37 -17.26 -4.58
N ILE A 24 -6.21 -17.07 -3.56
CA ILE A 24 -5.94 -17.45 -2.17
C ILE A 24 -7.04 -18.40 -1.72
N GLY A 25 -6.71 -19.61 -1.28
CA GLY A 25 -7.70 -20.56 -0.74
C GLY A 25 -8.78 -20.96 -1.75
N ALA A 26 -8.47 -20.97 -3.05
CA ALA A 26 -9.48 -21.12 -4.09
C ALA A 26 -9.85 -22.59 -4.34
N PRO A 27 -11.15 -22.93 -4.45
CA PRO A 27 -11.56 -24.27 -4.84
C PRO A 27 -11.35 -24.48 -6.34
N PHE A 28 -11.02 -25.72 -6.74
CA PHE A 28 -10.95 -26.14 -8.13
C PHE A 28 -12.36 -26.38 -8.68
N ASN A 29 -13.19 -27.06 -7.91
CA ASN A 29 -14.61 -27.21 -8.22
C ASN A 29 -15.43 -26.66 -7.06
N ALA A 30 -16.35 -25.76 -7.39
CA ALA A 30 -17.17 -25.11 -6.39
C ALA A 30 -18.38 -25.93 -5.93
N GLU A 31 -18.59 -27.14 -6.47
CA GLU A 31 -19.39 -28.16 -5.80
C GLU A 31 -18.87 -28.49 -4.40
N HIS A 32 -17.56 -28.39 -4.15
CA HIS A 32 -17.00 -28.65 -2.83
C HIS A 32 -17.32 -27.55 -1.80
N VAL A 33 -17.40 -26.29 -2.24
CA VAL A 33 -17.82 -25.18 -1.39
C VAL A 33 -19.34 -25.07 -1.30
N SER A 34 -20.07 -25.65 -2.26
CA SER A 34 -21.53 -25.76 -2.18
C SER A 34 -21.98 -26.44 -0.88
N LYS A 35 -21.23 -27.41 -0.36
CA LYS A 35 -21.54 -28.03 0.95
C LYS A 35 -21.52 -27.07 2.14
N GLN A 36 -20.74 -26.00 2.07
CA GLN A 36 -20.75 -24.95 3.10
C GLN A 36 -21.94 -23.99 2.95
N LEU A 37 -22.57 -23.97 1.78
CA LEU A 37 -23.78 -23.21 1.47
C LEU A 37 -25.05 -24.09 1.58
N ASP A 38 -24.94 -25.39 1.92
CA ASP A 38 -26.00 -26.40 1.72
C ASP A 38 -27.32 -26.06 2.43
N SER A 39 -27.28 -25.46 3.62
CA SER A 39 -28.50 -25.05 4.32
C SER A 39 -29.29 -23.96 3.59
N ASP A 40 -28.59 -23.10 2.84
CA ASP A 40 -29.18 -21.94 2.16
C ASP A 40 -29.37 -22.18 0.66
N LEU A 41 -28.74 -23.20 0.07
CA LEU A 41 -28.85 -23.53 -1.35
C LEU A 41 -30.25 -23.95 -1.79
N GLU A 42 -31.00 -24.68 -0.96
CA GLU A 42 -32.42 -24.97 -1.24
C GLU A 42 -33.24 -23.68 -1.33
N LYS A 43 -32.93 -22.73 -0.45
CA LYS A 43 -33.60 -21.43 -0.37
C LYS A 43 -33.24 -20.57 -1.58
N ILE A 44 -31.96 -20.49 -1.94
CA ILE A 44 -31.46 -19.82 -3.16
C ILE A 44 -32.13 -20.41 -4.40
N SER A 45 -32.27 -21.73 -4.47
CA SER A 45 -32.87 -22.40 -5.63
C SER A 45 -34.36 -22.09 -5.82
N LYS A 46 -35.10 -21.95 -4.71
CA LYS A 46 -36.55 -21.62 -4.70
C LYS A 46 -36.84 -20.13 -4.84
N GLU A 47 -36.13 -19.27 -4.11
CA GLU A 47 -36.41 -17.83 -3.99
C GLU A 47 -35.61 -17.00 -5.01
N GLY A 48 -34.62 -17.59 -5.67
CA GLY A 48 -33.77 -16.92 -6.68
C GLY A 48 -32.59 -16.15 -6.07
N GLU A 49 -32.59 -15.91 -4.77
CA GLU A 49 -31.51 -15.33 -3.98
C GLU A 49 -31.70 -15.68 -2.49
N ALA A 50 -30.61 -15.73 -1.72
CA ALA A 50 -30.69 -15.85 -0.26
C ALA A 50 -29.54 -15.12 0.43
N GLU A 51 -29.73 -14.81 1.71
CA GLU A 51 -28.62 -14.41 2.59
C GLU A 51 -27.86 -15.64 3.05
N VAL A 52 -26.54 -15.63 2.87
CA VAL A 52 -25.65 -16.73 3.24
C VAL A 52 -24.58 -16.19 4.16
N ASP A 53 -24.27 -16.94 5.22
CA ASP A 53 -23.19 -16.58 6.13
C ASP A 53 -21.86 -17.08 5.56
N LEU A 54 -20.97 -16.14 5.23
CA LEU A 54 -19.60 -16.42 4.84
C LEU A 54 -18.69 -15.69 5.83
N ALA A 55 -17.94 -16.46 6.62
CA ALA A 55 -16.96 -15.93 7.57
C ALA A 55 -17.55 -14.98 8.63
N GLY A 56 -18.78 -15.25 9.09
CA GLY A 56 -19.47 -14.43 10.09
C GLY A 56 -20.12 -13.16 9.52
N ARG A 57 -20.19 -13.03 8.19
CA ARG A 57 -20.85 -11.92 7.50
C ARG A 57 -21.92 -12.45 6.56
N LYS A 58 -23.08 -11.81 6.60
CA LYS A 58 -24.21 -12.14 5.72
C LYS A 58 -24.04 -11.50 4.36
N PHE A 59 -24.07 -12.31 3.31
CA PHE A 59 -24.05 -11.86 1.91
C PHE A 59 -25.29 -12.32 1.18
N LYS A 60 -25.86 -11.43 0.36
CA LYS A 60 -26.96 -11.78 -0.53
C LYS A 60 -26.40 -12.42 -1.80
N ILE A 61 -26.62 -13.72 -1.98
CA ILE A 61 -26.16 -14.48 -3.13
C ILE A 61 -27.34 -14.83 -4.03
N LYS A 62 -27.21 -14.55 -5.32
CA LYS A 62 -28.21 -14.90 -6.34
C LYS A 62 -28.03 -16.33 -6.81
N LYS A 63 -29.14 -16.98 -7.17
CA LYS A 63 -29.15 -18.32 -7.80
C LYS A 63 -28.26 -18.39 -9.03
N GLN A 64 -28.25 -17.34 -9.84
CA GLN A 64 -27.38 -17.24 -11.01
C GLN A 64 -25.90 -17.46 -10.66
N PHE A 65 -25.42 -16.90 -9.55
CA PHE A 65 -24.02 -17.07 -9.13
C PHE A 65 -23.72 -18.53 -8.79
N VAL A 66 -24.61 -19.19 -8.05
CA VAL A 66 -24.49 -20.61 -7.71
C VAL A 66 -24.54 -21.49 -8.95
N ASP A 67 -25.47 -21.24 -9.86
CA ASP A 67 -25.62 -22.01 -11.10
C ASP A 67 -24.40 -21.81 -12.02
N ASP A 68 -23.87 -20.59 -12.10
CA ASP A 68 -22.64 -20.25 -12.83
C ASP A 68 -21.40 -20.94 -12.26
N ILE A 69 -21.46 -21.32 -10.99
CA ILE A 69 -20.40 -21.95 -10.22
C ILE A 69 -20.51 -23.48 -10.30
N ARG A 70 -21.72 -24.05 -10.26
CA ARG A 70 -21.97 -25.49 -10.42
C ARG A 70 -21.78 -25.98 -11.85
N ASN A 71 -22.17 -25.18 -12.85
CA ASN A 71 -21.97 -25.50 -14.26
C ASN A 71 -20.53 -25.21 -14.73
N GLN A 72 -19.56 -25.06 -13.82
CA GLN A 72 -18.17 -24.85 -14.18
C GLN A 72 -17.55 -26.16 -14.69
N GLN A 73 -17.28 -26.20 -15.99
CA GLN A 73 -16.27 -27.11 -16.54
C GLN A 73 -14.90 -26.45 -16.37
N ASN A 74 -13.96 -27.16 -15.74
CA ASN A 74 -12.65 -26.61 -15.36
C ASN A 74 -11.66 -26.46 -16.54
N ASP A 75 -12.09 -26.82 -17.75
CA ASP A 75 -11.32 -26.64 -19.00
C ASP A 75 -10.86 -25.21 -19.28
N HIS A 76 -11.39 -24.23 -18.54
CA HIS A 76 -11.00 -22.83 -18.65
C HIS A 76 -9.60 -22.54 -18.08
N ILE A 77 -9.12 -23.29 -17.08
CA ILE A 77 -7.83 -23.03 -16.43
C ILE A 77 -6.66 -23.23 -17.41
N ALA A 78 -6.69 -24.30 -18.20
CA ALA A 78 -5.68 -24.54 -19.24
C ALA A 78 -5.70 -23.49 -20.36
N LYS A 79 -6.83 -22.78 -20.53
CA LYS A 79 -7.05 -21.78 -21.57
C LYS A 79 -6.73 -20.35 -21.11
N LEU A 80 -6.37 -20.14 -19.85
CA LEU A 80 -6.11 -18.81 -19.28
C LEU A 80 -5.06 -18.04 -20.08
N ARG A 81 -3.94 -18.70 -20.43
CA ARG A 81 -2.78 -18.05 -21.08
C ARG A 81 -2.35 -16.77 -20.35
N ARG A 82 -2.41 -16.77 -19.02
CA ARG A 82 -2.00 -15.68 -18.11
C ARG A 82 -1.12 -16.25 -17.00
N ALA A 83 -0.30 -15.40 -16.39
CA ALA A 83 0.46 -15.80 -15.23
C ALA A 83 -0.47 -16.10 -14.05
N LEU A 84 -0.23 -17.21 -13.35
CA LEU A 84 -1.07 -17.64 -12.23
C LEU A 84 -0.25 -17.86 -10.95
N LEU A 85 -0.63 -17.19 -9.87
CA LEU A 85 -0.15 -17.44 -8.51
C LEU A 85 -1.25 -18.07 -7.67
N ILE A 86 -0.94 -19.22 -7.07
CA ILE A 86 -1.84 -19.95 -6.18
C ILE A 86 -1.25 -19.89 -4.77
N LEU A 87 -1.98 -19.31 -3.82
CA LEU A 87 -1.63 -19.30 -2.41
C LEU A 87 -2.64 -20.16 -1.65
N HIS A 88 -2.17 -21.15 -0.88
CA HIS A 88 -3.07 -22.05 -0.16
C HIS A 88 -2.41 -22.60 1.11
N SER A 89 -3.21 -22.74 2.17
CA SER A 89 -2.76 -23.34 3.42
C SER A 89 -2.93 -24.87 3.40
N PRO A 90 -1.94 -25.67 3.82
CA PRO A 90 -2.08 -27.12 3.98
C PRO A 90 -3.04 -27.50 5.11
N VAL A 91 -3.31 -26.60 6.05
CA VAL A 91 -4.25 -26.81 7.17
C VAL A 91 -5.60 -26.10 6.95
N ASP A 92 -5.91 -25.69 5.73
CA ASP A 92 -7.20 -25.08 5.40
C ASP A 92 -8.35 -26.08 5.59
N GLU A 93 -9.17 -25.86 6.61
CA GLU A 93 -10.34 -26.69 6.94
C GLU A 93 -11.56 -26.38 6.06
N THR A 94 -11.56 -25.25 5.36
CA THR A 94 -12.68 -24.80 4.52
C THR A 94 -12.52 -25.30 3.10
N VAL A 95 -11.34 -25.12 2.50
CA VAL A 95 -11.03 -25.57 1.15
C VAL A 95 -9.74 -26.36 1.21
N ASN A 96 -9.83 -27.67 1.04
CA ASN A 96 -8.68 -28.56 1.12
C ASN A 96 -7.58 -28.18 0.10
N ILE A 97 -6.31 -28.28 0.50
CA ILE A 97 -5.14 -27.99 -0.36
C ILE A 97 -5.11 -28.79 -1.67
N ALA A 98 -5.73 -29.98 -1.71
CA ALA A 98 -5.87 -30.77 -2.93
C ALA A 98 -6.61 -30.01 -4.05
N GLU A 99 -7.45 -29.03 -3.71
CA GLU A 99 -8.06 -28.14 -4.71
C GLU A 99 -7.01 -27.25 -5.38
N ALA A 100 -6.07 -26.69 -4.62
CA ALA A 100 -4.96 -25.92 -5.16
C ALA A 100 -4.07 -26.77 -6.08
N GLU A 101 -3.83 -28.03 -5.70
CA GLU A 101 -3.07 -28.98 -6.51
C GLU A 101 -3.73 -29.23 -7.88
N LYS A 102 -5.06 -29.42 -7.91
CA LYS A 102 -5.81 -29.58 -9.17
C LYS A 102 -5.71 -28.33 -10.05
N ILE A 103 -5.87 -27.14 -9.47
CA ILE A 103 -5.69 -25.86 -10.20
C ILE A 103 -4.26 -25.80 -10.78
N TYR A 104 -3.25 -26.10 -9.96
CA TYR A 104 -1.85 -26.05 -10.36
C TYR A 104 -1.52 -27.06 -11.48
N GLN A 105 -2.05 -28.28 -11.40
CA GLN A 105 -1.85 -29.30 -12.42
C GLN A 105 -2.48 -28.91 -13.76
N GLN A 106 -3.68 -28.32 -13.75
CA GLN A 106 -4.38 -27.94 -14.97
C GLN A 106 -3.83 -26.65 -15.61
N ALA A 107 -3.25 -25.75 -14.82
CA ALA A 107 -2.68 -24.51 -15.33
C ALA A 107 -1.44 -24.74 -16.21
N LEU A 108 -1.24 -23.87 -17.20
CA LEU A 108 0.00 -23.81 -17.99
C LEU A 108 0.97 -22.78 -17.39
N HIS A 109 2.26 -22.90 -17.71
CA HIS A 109 3.24 -21.90 -17.29
C HIS A 109 3.01 -20.55 -18.00
N PRO A 110 3.32 -19.42 -17.33
CA PRO A 110 3.94 -19.31 -16.00
C PRO A 110 2.94 -19.47 -14.84
N LYS A 111 3.22 -20.43 -13.95
CA LYS A 111 2.42 -20.75 -12.77
C LYS A 111 3.30 -20.91 -11.52
N SER A 112 2.81 -20.47 -10.39
CA SER A 112 3.51 -20.47 -9.10
C SER A 112 2.57 -20.93 -7.99
N PHE A 113 3.13 -21.61 -6.99
CA PHE A 113 2.41 -22.05 -5.79
C PHE A 113 3.17 -21.60 -4.54
N ILE A 114 2.46 -21.02 -3.57
CA ILE A 114 2.99 -20.62 -2.27
C ILE A 114 2.12 -21.27 -1.19
N SER A 115 2.77 -22.05 -0.32
CA SER A 115 2.12 -22.59 0.87
C SER A 115 2.00 -21.50 1.95
N LEU A 116 0.86 -21.45 2.63
CA LEU A 116 0.60 -20.52 3.74
C LEU A 116 0.80 -21.16 5.13
N ASP A 117 1.51 -22.28 5.19
CA ASP A 117 1.87 -23.02 6.42
C ASP A 117 0.68 -23.28 7.36
N LYS A 118 0.49 -22.44 8.39
CA LYS A 118 -0.53 -22.62 9.43
C LYS A 118 -1.70 -21.64 9.32
N ALA A 119 -1.73 -20.82 8.28
CA ALA A 119 -2.80 -19.84 8.09
C ALA A 119 -4.16 -20.56 7.98
N ASP A 120 -5.18 -20.00 8.62
CA ASP A 120 -6.55 -20.47 8.43
C ASP A 120 -7.12 -19.95 7.10
N HIS A 121 -8.31 -20.45 6.72
CA HIS A 121 -8.92 -20.07 5.45
C HIS A 121 -9.11 -18.56 5.29
N LEU A 122 -9.36 -17.85 6.40
CA LEU A 122 -9.73 -16.44 6.40
C LEU A 122 -8.55 -15.49 6.59
N LEU A 123 -7.34 -16.03 6.78
CA LEU A 123 -6.14 -15.28 7.15
C LEU A 123 -6.41 -14.41 8.39
N SER A 124 -7.00 -14.99 9.44
CA SER A 124 -7.45 -14.27 10.64
C SER A 124 -6.32 -13.59 11.40
N ARG A 125 -5.08 -14.06 11.24
CA ARG A 125 -3.88 -13.44 11.79
C ARG A 125 -3.33 -12.42 10.80
N ALA A 126 -3.07 -11.19 11.28
CA ALA A 126 -2.56 -10.10 10.46
C ALA A 126 -1.23 -10.47 9.76
N GLU A 127 -0.34 -11.21 10.44
CA GLU A 127 0.94 -11.66 9.89
C GLU A 127 0.78 -12.50 8.61
N ASP A 128 -0.23 -13.38 8.54
CA ASP A 128 -0.48 -14.22 7.37
C ASP A 128 -1.01 -13.37 6.20
N SER A 129 -1.87 -12.40 6.50
CA SER A 129 -2.40 -11.45 5.52
C SER A 129 -1.30 -10.55 4.94
N GLU A 130 -0.42 -10.03 5.79
CA GLU A 130 0.73 -9.20 5.37
C GLU A 130 1.70 -10.00 4.51
N TYR A 131 2.01 -11.24 4.89
CA TYR A 131 2.85 -12.13 4.11
C TYR A 131 2.25 -12.42 2.72
N VAL A 132 0.95 -12.73 2.66
CA VAL A 132 0.22 -12.94 1.40
C VAL A 132 0.28 -11.69 0.51
N ALA A 133 0.04 -10.51 1.08
CA ALA A 133 0.10 -9.25 0.33
C ALA A 133 1.50 -8.98 -0.23
N ALA A 134 2.55 -9.17 0.58
CA ALA A 134 3.93 -9.00 0.16
C ALA A 134 4.31 -9.97 -0.98
N CYS A 135 3.91 -11.24 -0.87
CA CYS A 135 4.14 -12.26 -1.90
C CYS A 135 3.45 -11.91 -3.21
N ILE A 136 2.17 -11.52 -3.17
CA ILE A 136 1.41 -11.13 -4.36
C ILE A 136 2.03 -9.90 -5.02
N SER A 137 2.37 -8.87 -4.23
CA SER A 137 2.98 -7.64 -4.72
C SER A 137 4.31 -7.91 -5.43
N ALA A 138 5.21 -8.64 -4.76
CA ALA A 138 6.51 -8.98 -5.32
C ALA A 138 6.38 -9.83 -6.59
N TRP A 139 5.53 -10.85 -6.59
CA TRP A 139 5.30 -11.71 -7.75
C TRP A 139 4.65 -10.96 -8.93
N ALA A 140 3.65 -10.12 -8.66
CA ALA A 140 2.92 -9.38 -9.69
C ALA A 140 3.78 -8.31 -10.37
N SER A 141 4.79 -7.77 -9.66
CA SER A 141 5.73 -6.78 -10.20
C SER A 141 6.44 -7.23 -11.49
N ARG A 142 6.54 -8.55 -11.73
CA ARG A 142 7.15 -9.12 -12.94
C ARG A 142 6.27 -8.96 -14.19
N TYR A 143 4.95 -8.85 -14.01
CA TYR A 143 3.95 -8.87 -15.09
C TYR A 143 3.22 -7.54 -15.25
N LEU A 144 3.20 -6.73 -14.19
CA LEU A 144 2.71 -5.37 -14.26
C LEU A 144 3.79 -4.47 -14.89
N PRO A 145 3.40 -3.44 -15.65
CA PRO A 145 4.36 -2.40 -16.01
C PRO A 145 5.02 -1.89 -14.73
N PRO A 146 6.31 -1.47 -14.78
CA PRO A 146 6.93 -0.84 -13.62
C PRO A 146 5.95 0.21 -13.14
N ALA A 147 5.65 0.18 -11.83
CA ALA A 147 4.79 1.18 -11.23
C ALA A 147 5.41 2.52 -11.62
N GLN A 148 4.85 3.15 -12.66
CA GLN A 148 4.99 4.57 -12.77
C GLN A 148 4.43 5.01 -11.44
N VAL A 149 5.24 5.71 -10.67
CA VAL A 149 4.73 6.58 -9.63
C VAL A 149 3.91 7.62 -10.40
N THR A 150 2.76 7.20 -10.93
CA THR A 150 1.67 8.07 -11.24
C THR A 150 1.36 8.64 -9.88
N SER A 151 1.85 9.86 -9.64
CA SER A 151 1.20 10.80 -8.75
C SER A 151 -0.29 10.68 -9.07
N THR A 152 -0.99 9.89 -8.28
CA THR A 152 -2.38 9.56 -8.53
C THR A 152 -3.16 10.86 -8.37
N ALA A 153 -3.93 11.17 -9.41
CA ALA A 153 -4.59 12.44 -9.69
C ALA A 153 -3.64 13.53 -10.19
N ALA A 154 -3.97 14.10 -11.37
CA ALA A 154 -3.50 15.43 -11.74
C ALA A 154 -3.65 16.33 -10.50
N SER A 155 -2.52 16.83 -9.99
CA SER A 155 -2.56 17.65 -8.80
C SER A 155 -3.53 18.79 -9.05
N LYS A 156 -4.51 18.96 -8.14
CA LYS A 156 -5.42 20.11 -8.18
C LYS A 156 -4.71 21.41 -7.79
N VAL A 157 -3.41 21.33 -7.52
CA VAL A 157 -2.57 22.42 -7.04
C VAL A 157 -1.81 23.00 -8.22
N ASP A 158 -1.99 24.29 -8.46
CA ASP A 158 -1.26 24.99 -9.53
C ASP A 158 0.24 25.06 -9.20
N LYS A 159 1.07 25.19 -10.24
CA LYS A 159 2.52 25.32 -10.09
C LYS A 159 2.89 26.47 -9.15
N GLY A 160 3.70 26.17 -8.13
CA GLY A 160 4.15 27.12 -7.12
C GLY A 160 3.21 27.28 -5.92
N GLN A 161 2.09 26.57 -5.90
CA GLN A 161 1.20 26.51 -4.73
C GLN A 161 1.49 25.27 -3.88
N VAL A 162 1.11 25.35 -2.61
CA VAL A 162 1.07 24.24 -1.67
C VAL A 162 -0.33 24.21 -1.07
N LEU A 163 -1.00 23.06 -1.16
CA LEU A 163 -2.31 22.83 -0.56
C LEU A 163 -2.14 21.98 0.70
N VAL A 164 -2.76 22.39 1.80
CA VAL A 164 -2.77 21.66 3.08
C VAL A 164 -4.22 21.37 3.45
N MET A 165 -4.53 20.11 3.72
CA MET A 165 -5.89 19.63 4.01
C MET A 165 -5.93 18.83 5.31
N GLU A 166 -7.09 18.80 5.95
CA GLU A 166 -7.31 17.91 7.10
C GLU A 166 -7.23 16.44 6.66
N HIS A 167 -6.27 15.68 7.21
CA HIS A 167 -6.24 14.22 7.05
C HIS A 167 -7.19 13.54 8.06
N ASN A 168 -7.21 14.05 9.29
CA ASN A 168 -8.10 13.60 10.36
C ASN A 168 -8.54 14.79 11.24
N LYS A 169 -9.36 14.50 12.26
CA LYS A 169 -9.84 15.49 13.24
C LYS A 169 -8.84 15.81 14.35
N TYR A 170 -7.59 15.37 14.21
CA TYR A 170 -6.46 15.68 15.08
C TYR A 170 -5.47 16.58 14.31
N PHE A 171 -4.17 16.42 14.53
CA PHE A 171 -3.14 17.27 13.94
C PHE A 171 -2.73 16.88 12.51
N ALA A 172 -2.91 15.62 12.10
CA ALA A 172 -2.43 15.15 10.79
C ALA A 172 -3.05 15.93 9.62
N ARG A 173 -2.20 16.36 8.69
CA ARG A 173 -2.54 17.09 7.47
C ARG A 173 -1.95 16.42 6.24
N ASP A 174 -2.74 16.38 5.17
CA ASP A 174 -2.25 16.05 3.84
C ASP A 174 -1.67 17.32 3.21
N VAL A 175 -0.40 17.27 2.81
CA VAL A 175 0.31 18.34 2.12
C VAL A 175 0.52 17.95 0.66
N GLN A 176 0.16 18.83 -0.26
CA GLN A 176 0.24 18.57 -1.70
C GLN A 176 0.85 19.76 -2.46
N THR A 177 1.73 19.44 -3.42
CA THR A 177 2.28 20.35 -4.43
C THR A 177 1.77 19.94 -5.81
N ASP A 178 2.24 20.60 -6.87
CA ASP A 178 1.88 20.24 -8.25
C ASP A 178 2.25 18.79 -8.63
N ASN A 179 3.25 18.17 -8.00
CA ASN A 179 3.71 16.81 -8.33
C ASN A 179 3.96 15.88 -7.13
N HIS A 180 3.89 16.38 -5.90
CA HIS A 180 4.24 15.61 -4.70
C HIS A 180 3.17 15.72 -3.63
N ALA A 181 3.03 14.69 -2.81
CA ALA A 181 2.18 14.69 -1.64
C ALA A 181 2.86 13.97 -0.47
N TRP A 182 2.64 14.44 0.75
CA TRP A 182 3.15 13.86 1.98
C TRP A 182 2.28 14.29 3.17
N ILE A 183 2.57 13.77 4.36
CA ILE A 183 1.81 14.06 5.59
C ILE A 183 2.65 14.95 6.51
N ALA A 184 2.00 15.91 7.15
CA ALA A 184 2.53 16.60 8.32
C ALA A 184 1.71 16.20 9.54
N ASP A 185 2.35 15.88 10.67
CA ASP A 185 1.66 15.55 11.91
C ASP A 185 2.51 15.95 13.11
N GLU A 186 1.87 16.10 14.26
CA GLU A 186 2.56 16.31 15.52
C GLU A 186 2.95 14.95 16.15
N PRO A 187 3.96 14.90 17.02
CA PRO A 187 4.29 13.69 17.75
C PRO A 187 3.17 13.33 18.74
N VAL A 188 3.13 12.04 19.13
CA VAL A 188 2.15 11.52 20.10
C VAL A 188 2.17 12.28 21.43
N SER A 189 3.34 12.77 21.84
CA SER A 189 3.55 13.50 23.10
C SER A 189 2.74 14.79 23.24
N VAL A 190 2.33 15.40 22.12
CA VAL A 190 1.53 16.64 22.10
C VAL A 190 0.15 16.43 21.46
N GLY A 191 -0.25 15.17 21.24
CA GLY A 191 -1.59 14.79 20.80
C GLY A 191 -1.75 14.50 19.31
N GLY A 192 -0.65 14.39 18.56
CA GLY A 192 -0.67 13.88 17.19
C GLY A 192 -0.53 12.37 17.11
N HIS A 193 -0.36 11.84 15.91
CA HIS A 193 -0.21 10.41 15.65
C HIS A 193 1.14 10.03 15.05
N ASP A 194 2.09 10.98 14.95
CA ASP A 194 3.44 10.75 14.44
C ASP A 194 3.44 10.12 13.03
N LEU A 195 2.50 10.56 12.18
CA LEU A 195 2.32 10.04 10.81
C LEU A 195 3.23 10.73 9.78
N GLY A 196 3.88 11.82 10.15
CA GLY A 196 4.78 12.60 9.32
C GLY A 196 5.47 13.69 10.14
N PRO A 197 6.42 14.44 9.54
CA PRO A 197 7.19 15.43 10.27
C PRO A 197 6.30 16.56 10.81
N ASP A 198 6.73 17.18 11.89
CA ASP A 198 6.02 18.31 12.47
C ASP A 198 6.21 19.60 11.63
N PRO A 199 5.43 20.67 11.86
CA PRO A 199 5.55 21.90 11.09
C PRO A 199 6.93 22.59 11.17
N TYR A 200 7.63 22.47 12.29
CA TYR A 200 8.97 23.03 12.45
C TYR A 200 10.00 22.18 11.69
N GLU A 201 9.89 20.86 11.71
CA GLU A 201 10.72 19.97 10.91
C GLU A 201 10.57 20.24 9.40
N HIS A 202 9.36 20.55 8.94
CA HIS A 202 9.12 20.99 7.56
C HIS A 202 9.85 22.30 7.22
N LEU A 203 9.79 23.28 8.12
CA LEU A 203 10.50 24.56 7.95
C LEU A 203 12.02 24.34 7.89
N LEU A 204 12.55 23.54 8.82
CA LEU A 204 13.97 23.20 8.88
C LEU A 204 14.41 22.43 7.63
N ALA A 205 13.61 21.48 7.15
CA ALA A 205 13.88 20.73 5.93
C ALA A 205 13.96 21.65 4.71
N GLY A 206 13.00 22.57 4.54
CA GLY A 206 13.03 23.54 3.45
C GLY A 206 14.27 24.44 3.47
N LEU A 207 14.66 24.90 4.66
CA LEU A 207 15.84 25.74 4.86
C LEU A 207 17.17 24.99 4.67
N GLY A 208 17.25 23.75 5.13
CA GLY A 208 18.41 22.88 4.95
C GLY A 208 18.60 22.52 3.48
N ALA A 209 17.51 22.14 2.81
CA ALA A 209 17.52 21.82 1.38
C ALA A 209 18.01 23.01 0.54
N CYS A 210 17.45 24.21 0.73
CA CYS A 210 17.86 25.37 -0.07
C CYS A 210 19.33 25.77 0.18
N THR A 211 19.82 25.59 1.40
CA THR A 211 21.23 25.82 1.76
C THR A 211 22.15 24.82 1.04
N SER A 212 21.85 23.52 1.16
CA SER A 212 22.65 22.46 0.53
C SER A 212 22.66 22.60 -1.00
N MET A 213 21.51 22.86 -1.61
CA MET A 213 21.40 23.12 -3.06
C MET A 213 22.24 24.31 -3.50
N THR A 214 22.24 25.40 -2.73
CA THR A 214 23.04 26.61 -3.04
C THR A 214 24.54 26.34 -2.95
N LEU A 215 24.99 25.63 -1.91
CA LEU A 215 26.39 25.25 -1.75
C LEU A 215 26.86 24.35 -2.90
N ARG A 216 26.06 23.34 -3.27
CA ARG A 216 26.33 22.47 -4.42
C ARG A 216 26.39 23.25 -5.73
N MET A 217 25.43 24.16 -5.96
CA MET A 217 25.41 25.02 -7.13
C MET A 217 26.69 25.85 -7.25
N TYR A 218 27.14 26.45 -6.14
CA TYR A 218 28.35 27.28 -6.12
C TYR A 218 29.62 26.46 -6.34
N ALA A 219 29.74 25.29 -5.67
CA ALA A 219 30.86 24.38 -5.85
C ALA A 219 30.99 23.93 -7.31
N ASN A 220 29.88 23.57 -7.96
CA ASN A 220 29.86 23.20 -9.38
C ASN A 220 30.31 24.37 -10.28
N HIS A 221 29.81 25.58 -10.00
CA HIS A 221 30.17 26.77 -10.78
C HIS A 221 31.66 27.14 -10.64
N LYS A 222 32.22 27.01 -9.43
CA LYS A 222 33.63 27.27 -9.14
C LYS A 222 34.54 26.07 -9.38
N LYS A 223 33.98 24.92 -9.76
CA LYS A 223 34.68 23.64 -9.95
C LYS A 223 35.48 23.21 -8.70
N LEU A 224 34.92 23.44 -7.51
CA LEU A 224 35.50 22.99 -6.25
C LEU A 224 35.31 21.48 -6.09
N ALA A 225 36.30 20.78 -5.54
CA ALA A 225 36.25 19.34 -5.26
C ALA A 225 35.42 19.04 -4.00
N LEU A 226 34.15 19.45 -4.01
CA LEU A 226 33.19 19.19 -2.96
C LEU A 226 32.47 17.87 -3.22
N ASP A 227 32.73 16.87 -2.40
CA ASP A 227 32.12 15.55 -2.51
C ASP A 227 30.72 15.55 -1.93
N ASP A 228 30.53 16.14 -0.74
CA ASP A 228 29.29 16.03 0.02
C ASP A 228 29.01 17.24 0.94
N VAL A 229 27.73 17.45 1.26
CA VAL A 229 27.24 18.55 2.12
C VAL A 229 26.18 18.03 3.08
N ASP A 230 26.51 18.03 4.37
CA ASP A 230 25.52 17.78 5.43
C ASP A 230 25.08 19.12 6.04
N VAL A 231 23.77 19.32 6.15
CA VAL A 231 23.19 20.49 6.85
C VAL A 231 22.28 19.97 7.95
N VAL A 232 22.70 20.14 9.19
CA VAL A 232 21.91 19.82 10.38
C VAL A 232 21.33 21.12 10.92
N LEU A 233 20.01 21.16 11.10
CA LEU A 233 19.33 22.29 11.72
C LEU A 233 18.61 21.86 12.98
N SER A 234 18.54 22.76 13.94
CA SER A 234 17.71 22.63 15.14
C SER A 234 16.93 23.92 15.36
N HIS A 235 15.76 23.80 15.98
CA HIS A 235 14.93 24.93 16.40
C HIS A 235 14.77 24.89 17.92
N GLN A 236 14.89 26.05 18.56
CA GLN A 236 14.67 26.22 19.99
C GLN A 236 14.10 27.61 20.29
N ARG A 237 13.36 27.73 21.39
CA ARG A 237 12.91 29.02 21.92
C ARG A 237 13.89 29.48 23.00
N SER A 238 14.58 30.60 22.76
CA SER A 238 15.54 31.17 23.71
C SER A 238 14.98 32.41 24.40
N HIS A 239 15.36 32.62 25.66
CA HIS A 239 15.13 33.88 26.36
C HIS A 239 16.04 34.97 25.79
N ALA A 240 15.49 36.15 25.51
CA ALA A 240 16.30 37.32 25.17
C ALA A 240 17.00 37.82 26.43
N ALA A 241 18.30 37.51 26.60
CA ALA A 241 19.11 38.06 27.69
C ALA A 241 19.36 39.58 27.52
N ASP A 242 19.20 40.11 26.31
CA ASP A 242 19.54 41.50 25.93
C ASP A 242 18.33 42.43 25.76
N CYS A 243 17.16 42.10 26.32
CA CYS A 243 15.99 43.01 26.33
C CYS A 243 15.98 43.84 27.62
N GLU A 244 16.92 44.77 27.78
CA GLU A 244 16.89 45.73 28.90
C GLU A 244 15.76 46.78 28.77
N ASP A 245 15.03 46.84 27.65
CA ASP A 245 14.02 47.91 27.43
C ASP A 245 12.79 47.48 26.60
N CYS A 246 12.34 46.22 26.74
CA CYS A 246 11.20 45.70 25.98
C CYS A 246 9.91 45.76 26.81
N GLU A 247 9.32 46.96 26.93
CA GLU A 247 7.95 47.14 27.43
C GLU A 247 6.94 46.55 26.42
N GLY A 248 6.55 45.28 26.64
CA GLY A 248 5.35 44.68 26.03
C GLY A 248 5.58 43.51 25.07
N GLN A 249 5.19 42.31 25.53
CA GLN A 249 4.79 41.14 24.73
C GLN A 249 5.81 40.48 23.77
N SER A 250 6.81 39.80 24.33
CA SER A 250 7.17 38.37 24.12
C SER A 250 8.59 38.15 24.62
N LYS A 251 8.76 37.35 25.70
CA LYS A 251 10.06 37.09 26.35
C LYS A 251 10.91 36.02 25.65
N PHE A 252 10.53 35.61 24.44
CA PHE A 252 11.13 34.49 23.73
C PHE A 252 11.42 34.84 22.28
N VAL A 253 12.59 34.43 21.81
CA VAL A 253 13.03 34.51 20.42
C VAL A 253 13.16 33.08 19.88
N ASP A 254 12.57 32.82 18.72
CA ASP A 254 12.80 31.57 17.99
C ASP A 254 14.20 31.59 17.37
N VAL A 255 15.02 30.61 17.73
CA VAL A 255 16.39 30.46 17.26
C VAL A 255 16.47 29.20 16.41
N ILE A 256 16.94 29.34 15.18
CA ILE A 256 17.31 28.23 14.31
C ILE A 256 18.82 28.18 14.25
N GLU A 257 19.40 27.09 14.75
CA GLU A 257 20.83 26.82 14.61
C GLU A 257 21.06 25.98 13.36
N ARG A 258 22.11 26.29 12.60
CA ARG A 258 22.47 25.58 11.37
C ARG A 258 23.94 25.20 11.42
N ASN A 259 24.20 23.90 11.46
CA ASN A 259 25.53 23.31 11.42
C ASN A 259 25.76 22.70 10.04
N ILE A 260 26.77 23.19 9.31
CA ILE A 260 27.08 22.77 7.94
C ILE A 260 28.43 22.05 7.92
N THR A 261 28.45 20.82 7.42
CA THR A 261 29.68 20.06 7.20
C THR A 261 29.91 19.87 5.71
N LEU A 262 31.10 20.26 5.24
CA LEU A 262 31.53 20.10 3.86
C LEU A 262 32.59 19.00 3.80
N LYS A 263 32.44 18.03 2.90
CA LYS A 263 33.42 16.95 2.69
C LYS A 263 34.00 17.07 1.29
N GLY A 264 35.32 17.01 1.19
CA GLY A 264 36.03 17.08 -0.08
C GLY A 264 37.43 17.68 0.07
N ASP A 265 38.19 17.67 -1.01
CA ASP A 265 39.53 18.27 -1.06
C ASP A 265 39.41 19.79 -1.30
N LEU A 266 39.15 20.51 -0.21
CA LEU A 266 38.84 21.95 -0.22
C LEU A 266 40.04 22.84 0.16
N THR A 267 41.27 22.29 0.15
CA THR A 267 42.45 22.95 0.71
C THR A 267 42.89 24.24 -0.01
N ASP A 268 42.48 24.44 -1.26
CA ASP A 268 42.85 25.61 -2.09
C ASP A 268 41.65 26.48 -2.53
N ALA A 269 40.50 26.39 -1.83
CA ALA A 269 39.26 27.10 -2.18
C ALA A 269 39.15 28.54 -1.64
#